data_AF-A0A2I2U913-F1
#
_entry.id   AF-A0A2I2U913-F1
#
_cell.length_a   1.000
_cell.length_b   1.000
_cell.length_c   1.000
_cell.angle_alpha   90.00
_cell.angle_beta   90.00
_cell.angle_gamma   90.00
#
_symmetry.space_group_name_H-M   'P 1'
#
loop_
_entity.id
_entity.type
_entity.pdbx_description
1 polymer ?
#
loop_
_entity_poly.entity_id
_entity_poly.type
_entity_poly.pdbx_seq_one_letter_code
_entity_poly.pdbx_strand_id
1 'polypeptide(L)'
;MIPCGQRINKNEKHEERLVMFTNQQEDSERCESMELDNKIRDLIERNDSPDLKGATPGATPGHRNSCSLKTPGKTASMAYCVQGTTRMSAAESSSEHGEHDQSSSRKNLTSSLEQKIRCLEKQRKELLEVNQQWDQQFRSMKELYERKVAELKMKLDAAERFLSSQEKERLQSQRESDRLHDQTRQRLQLEEKEKESLSEELHEMKKENKLLKEKNTLASKKKEQYECEIKRLNKALQDALKIECSSFPEDCLGKSELECRHKEMRTEMEVLKQQVQIYEEDFKKERSDRERLNQEKETLQQIIQTSQSELNRLNSQIKACQMEKEKLEKQLKQMYFPICNCGLNFHLRDPCTLADPGTAQDLHKHPASPQK
;
A
#
# COMPACT_ATOMS: atom_id res chain seq x y z
N MET A 1 -54.67 -49.58 20.35
CA MET A 1 -55.11 -48.50 21.26
C MET A 1 -53.99 -48.17 22.22
N ILE A 2 -53.89 -46.89 22.62
CA ILE A 2 -52.79 -46.16 23.33
C ILE A 2 -51.69 -45.61 22.36
N PRO A 3 -51.25 -44.34 22.51
CA PRO A 3 -51.41 -43.33 21.44
C PRO A 3 -50.15 -42.52 21.03
N CYS A 4 -50.35 -41.69 20.00
CA CYS A 4 -49.78 -40.38 19.66
C CYS A 4 -48.36 -39.99 20.14
N GLY A 5 -47.47 -39.77 19.15
CA GLY A 5 -46.32 -38.87 19.23
C GLY A 5 -46.43 -37.77 18.17
N GLN A 6 -46.48 -36.53 18.64
CA GLN A 6 -46.67 -35.30 17.88
C GLN A 6 -45.33 -34.84 17.28
N ARG A 7 -45.23 -34.67 15.96
CA ARG A 7 -44.12 -33.95 15.32
C ARG A 7 -44.62 -32.62 14.77
N ILE A 8 -44.15 -31.55 15.40
CA ILE A 8 -44.38 -30.16 15.03
C ILE A 8 -43.53 -29.84 13.79
N ASN A 9 -44.21 -29.38 12.74
CA ASN A 9 -43.65 -28.80 11.53
C ASN A 9 -43.01 -27.43 11.87
N LYS A 10 -41.78 -27.19 11.42
CA LYS A 10 -41.06 -25.91 11.60
C LYS A 10 -40.66 -25.27 10.26
N ASN A 11 -41.48 -25.42 9.22
CA ASN A 11 -41.35 -24.63 8.00
C ASN A 11 -42.52 -23.66 7.88
N GLU A 12 -42.50 -22.58 8.66
CA GLU A 12 -43.46 -21.48 8.50
C GLU A 12 -42.91 -20.14 9.03
N LYS A 13 -41.67 -19.82 8.68
CA LYS A 13 -41.12 -18.46 8.78
C LYS A 13 -40.04 -18.29 7.73
N HIS A 14 -40.38 -17.72 6.58
CA HIS A 14 -39.53 -16.79 5.82
C HIS A 14 -40.17 -16.25 4.53
N GLU A 15 -41.46 -16.48 4.30
CA GLU A 15 -42.19 -15.94 3.14
C GLU A 15 -42.92 -14.62 3.46
N GLU A 16 -42.25 -13.70 4.16
CA GLU A 16 -42.83 -12.38 4.52
C GLU A 16 -41.81 -11.24 4.33
N ARG A 17 -41.12 -11.24 3.18
CA ARG A 17 -40.34 -10.06 2.74
C ARG A 17 -40.31 -9.87 1.23
N LEU A 18 -41.44 -10.10 0.57
CA LEU A 18 -41.55 -9.85 -0.87
C LEU A 18 -42.92 -9.27 -1.24
N VAL A 19 -43.23 -8.09 -0.70
CA VAL A 19 -44.39 -7.30 -1.12
C VAL A 19 -44.01 -5.81 -1.11
N MET A 20 -43.81 -5.31 -2.33
CA MET A 20 -44.18 -3.96 -2.81
C MET A 20 -43.33 -2.76 -2.38
N PHE A 21 -42.52 -2.27 -3.33
CA PHE A 21 -42.58 -0.86 -3.75
C PHE A 21 -42.31 -0.77 -5.25
N THR A 22 -43.37 -0.92 -6.04
CA THR A 22 -43.44 -0.42 -7.41
C THR A 22 -44.15 0.93 -7.39
N ASN A 23 -43.49 1.90 -8.05
CA ASN A 23 -43.98 3.13 -8.68
C ASN A 23 -43.72 4.49 -7.99
N GLN A 24 -43.06 5.32 -8.82
CA GLN A 24 -43.04 6.78 -8.90
C GLN A 24 -42.02 7.53 -8.02
N GLN A 25 -40.90 7.92 -8.62
CA GLN A 25 -40.60 9.34 -8.83
C GLN A 25 -39.59 9.49 -9.98
N GLU A 26 -39.98 10.24 -11.00
CA GLU A 26 -39.06 10.84 -11.96
C GLU A 26 -38.12 11.76 -11.19
N ASP A 27 -36.82 11.45 -11.17
CA ASP A 27 -35.77 12.46 -10.98
C ASP A 27 -34.74 12.24 -12.08
N SER A 28 -35.07 12.86 -13.21
CA SER A 28 -34.10 13.22 -14.25
C SER A 28 -33.18 14.30 -13.70
N GLU A 29 -32.18 13.92 -12.90
CA GLU A 29 -31.00 14.76 -12.64
C GLU A 29 -29.75 14.08 -13.19
N ARG A 30 -29.68 14.12 -14.51
CA ARG A 30 -28.45 14.07 -15.29
C ARG A 30 -27.50 15.13 -14.73
N CYS A 31 -26.48 14.73 -13.97
CA CYS A 31 -25.43 15.66 -13.55
C CYS A 31 -24.81 16.34 -14.78
N GLU A 32 -25.10 17.62 -14.99
CA GLU A 32 -24.40 18.49 -15.93
C GLU A 32 -22.98 18.75 -15.41
N SER A 33 -22.08 17.79 -15.60
CA SER A 33 -20.64 18.01 -15.40
C SER A 33 -19.96 18.72 -16.59
N MET A 34 -20.74 19.33 -17.50
CA MET A 34 -20.22 19.97 -18.70
C MET A 34 -19.52 21.31 -18.40
N GLU A 35 -19.87 21.97 -17.30
CA GLU A 35 -19.39 23.32 -17.01
C GLU A 35 -17.96 23.36 -16.40
N LEU A 36 -17.55 22.28 -15.72
CA LEU A 36 -16.17 22.16 -15.21
C LEU A 36 -15.17 21.85 -16.32
N ASP A 37 -15.61 21.13 -17.36
CA ASP A 37 -14.76 20.64 -18.44
C ASP A 37 -14.37 21.76 -19.43
N ASN A 38 -15.27 22.73 -19.65
CA ASN A 38 -14.97 23.94 -20.42
C ASN A 38 -13.98 24.86 -19.70
N LYS A 39 -14.07 24.96 -18.37
CA LYS A 39 -13.16 25.79 -17.57
C LYS A 39 -11.73 25.25 -17.56
N ILE A 40 -11.59 23.92 -17.61
CA ILE A 40 -10.31 23.23 -17.76
C ILE A 40 -9.77 23.42 -19.18
N ARG A 41 -10.61 23.28 -20.23
CA ARG A 41 -10.22 23.60 -21.62
C ARG A 41 -9.76 25.04 -21.78
N ASP A 42 -10.48 26.02 -21.23
CA ASP A 42 -10.13 27.44 -21.30
C ASP A 42 -8.82 27.77 -20.57
N LEU A 43 -8.48 27.03 -19.52
CA LEU A 43 -7.21 27.18 -18.78
C LEU A 43 -6.03 26.56 -19.53
N ILE A 44 -6.25 25.50 -20.28
CA ILE A 44 -5.25 24.86 -21.12
C ILE A 44 -4.98 25.72 -22.37
N GLU A 45 -6.04 26.19 -23.06
CA GLU A 45 -5.94 27.01 -24.26
C GLU A 45 -5.27 28.38 -23.99
N ARG A 46 -5.45 28.94 -22.79
CA ARG A 46 -4.80 30.19 -22.38
C ARG A 46 -3.32 30.03 -22.00
N ASN A 47 -2.87 28.81 -21.69
CA ASN A 47 -1.46 28.51 -21.42
C ASN A 47 -0.70 28.07 -22.69
N ASP A 48 -1.41 27.58 -23.71
CA ASP A 48 -0.80 27.03 -24.93
C ASP A 48 -0.69 28.00 -26.12
N SER A 49 -1.15 29.26 -26.00
CA SER A 49 -0.97 30.26 -27.07
C SER A 49 0.44 30.86 -27.07
N PRO A 50 1.24 30.69 -28.15
CA PRO A 50 2.48 31.40 -28.35
C PRO A 50 2.23 32.56 -29.32
N ASP A 51 2.22 33.81 -28.85
CA ASP A 51 2.62 34.87 -29.77
C ASP A 51 3.31 36.07 -29.13
N LEU A 52 4.38 36.45 -29.83
CA LEU A 52 5.30 37.54 -29.57
C LEU A 52 4.66 38.88 -29.95
N LYS A 53 4.93 39.93 -29.17
CA LYS A 53 5.82 41.04 -29.60
C LYS A 53 5.99 42.07 -28.49
N GLY A 54 7.25 42.49 -28.34
CA GLY A 54 7.73 43.23 -27.18
C GLY A 54 7.37 44.71 -27.13
N ALA A 55 7.55 45.24 -25.92
CA ALA A 55 8.08 46.56 -25.66
C ALA A 55 8.53 46.60 -24.19
N THR A 56 9.78 46.93 -23.92
CA THR A 56 10.20 47.57 -22.67
C THR A 56 9.39 48.86 -22.54
N PRO A 57 8.77 49.22 -21.39
CA PRO A 57 9.53 49.74 -20.27
C PRO A 57 8.98 49.41 -18.87
N GLY A 58 9.89 49.32 -17.90
CA GLY A 58 9.78 50.03 -16.63
C GLY A 58 8.70 49.61 -15.61
N ALA A 59 9.18 49.50 -14.37
CA ALA A 59 8.43 49.75 -13.13
C ALA A 59 7.46 48.66 -12.65
N THR A 60 8.01 47.79 -11.80
CA THR A 60 7.32 47.24 -10.62
C THR A 60 6.58 48.31 -9.80
N PRO A 61 5.36 48.03 -9.33
CA PRO A 61 4.82 48.64 -8.12
C PRO A 61 4.73 47.57 -7.02
N GLY A 62 5.85 47.39 -6.30
CA GLY A 62 5.89 46.64 -5.06
C GLY A 62 5.38 47.50 -3.91
N HIS A 63 4.39 46.96 -3.20
CA HIS A 63 3.68 47.51 -2.06
C HIS A 63 4.60 48.14 -1.00
N ARG A 64 4.22 49.36 -0.58
CA ARG A 64 4.82 50.15 0.49
C ARG A 64 5.03 49.34 1.77
N ASN A 65 6.19 49.53 2.40
CA ASN A 65 6.31 49.79 3.84
C ASN A 65 7.58 50.62 4.07
N SER A 66 7.39 51.80 4.65
CA SER A 66 8.42 52.81 4.91
C SER A 66 9.06 52.56 6.27
N CYS A 67 10.39 52.59 6.35
CA CYS A 67 11.11 53.08 7.53
C CYS A 67 12.49 53.59 7.12
N SER A 68 12.68 54.90 7.25
CA SER A 68 13.88 55.65 6.92
C SER A 68 15.02 55.41 7.92
N LEU A 69 16.25 55.25 7.43
CA LEU A 69 17.47 55.61 8.16
C LEU A 69 18.44 56.32 7.21
N LYS A 70 18.74 57.58 7.54
CA LYS A 70 19.80 58.40 6.95
C LYS A 70 21.10 58.15 7.72
N THR A 71 22.19 57.81 7.03
CA THR A 71 23.54 58.33 7.32
C THR A 71 24.37 58.30 6.02
N PRO A 72 25.15 59.37 5.71
CA PRO A 72 26.02 59.40 4.55
C PRO A 72 27.45 58.97 4.94
N GLY A 73 27.93 57.87 4.37
CA GLY A 73 29.35 57.53 4.35
C GLY A 73 30.03 58.19 3.14
N LYS A 74 30.93 59.14 3.40
CA LYS A 74 31.90 59.60 2.40
C LYS A 74 33.31 59.54 2.98
N THR A 75 34.05 58.61 2.40
CA THR A 75 35.49 58.40 2.44
C THR A 75 36.23 59.68 2.03
N ALA A 76 37.23 60.09 2.82
CA ALA A 76 38.28 61.00 2.37
C ALA A 76 39.63 60.47 2.86
N SER A 77 40.51 60.27 1.89
CA SER A 77 41.87 59.74 2.00
C SER A 77 42.74 60.47 3.01
N MET A 78 43.39 59.68 3.86
CA MET A 78 44.54 60.08 4.65
C MET A 78 45.77 60.04 3.76
N ALA A 79 46.29 61.20 3.36
CA ALA A 79 47.57 61.33 2.69
C ALA A 79 48.70 61.36 3.71
N TYR A 80 49.71 60.55 3.44
CA TYR A 80 51.01 60.55 4.09
C TYR A 80 51.70 61.92 3.98
N CYS A 81 52.56 62.23 4.96
CA CYS A 81 53.81 62.95 4.71
C CYS A 81 54.84 62.53 5.77
N VAL A 82 55.99 62.08 5.26
CA VAL A 82 57.13 61.51 5.97
C VAL A 82 58.25 62.54 5.99
N GLN A 83 58.93 62.62 7.14
CA GLN A 83 60.30 63.09 7.42
C GLN A 83 60.71 64.56 7.26
N GLY A 84 61.45 65.00 8.28
CA GLY A 84 62.29 66.19 8.30
C GLY A 84 63.18 66.21 9.54
N THR A 85 64.06 65.21 9.68
CA THR A 85 65.23 65.26 10.58
C THR A 85 66.25 66.24 9.97
N THR A 86 66.79 67.22 10.72
CA THR A 86 68.22 67.67 10.68
C THR A 86 68.49 68.98 11.44
N ARG A 87 69.48 68.86 12.36
CA ARG A 87 70.46 69.83 12.94
C ARG A 87 70.07 71.01 13.83
N MET A 88 70.49 70.87 15.10
CA MET A 88 71.53 71.65 15.82
C MET A 88 71.61 73.16 15.59
N SER A 89 71.40 73.92 16.67
CA SER A 89 72.23 75.07 17.02
C SER A 89 72.30 75.20 18.54
N ALA A 90 73.54 75.21 19.02
CA ALA A 90 73.91 75.50 20.39
C ALA A 90 73.70 76.99 20.67
N ALA A 91 73.09 77.31 21.79
CA ALA A 91 73.25 78.59 22.45
C ALA A 91 73.32 78.29 23.95
N GLU A 92 74.52 78.44 24.48
CA GLU A 92 74.81 78.47 25.91
C GLU A 92 73.94 79.55 26.56
N SER A 93 73.28 79.21 27.65
CA SER A 93 72.91 80.18 28.67
C SER A 93 72.98 79.48 30.01
N SER A 94 74.13 79.67 30.64
CA SER A 94 74.31 79.59 32.08
C SER A 94 73.31 80.53 32.76
N SER A 95 72.49 80.00 33.66
CA SER A 95 72.01 80.74 34.82
C SER A 95 71.54 79.72 35.85
N GLU A 96 72.44 79.39 36.74
CA GLU A 96 72.09 78.88 38.06
C GLU A 96 71.22 79.93 38.80
N HIS A 97 70.45 79.43 39.77
CA HIS A 97 69.71 80.17 40.82
C HIS A 97 68.24 80.47 40.52
N GLY A 98 67.39 79.58 41.01
CA GLY A 98 65.94 79.74 41.10
C GLY A 98 65.22 78.53 41.71
N GLU A 99 65.85 77.81 42.65
CA GLU A 99 65.24 76.69 43.35
C GLU A 99 64.38 77.19 44.52
N HIS A 100 63.14 77.63 44.24
CA HIS A 100 62.02 77.37 45.17
C HIS A 100 60.62 77.59 44.58
N ASP A 101 60.44 78.31 43.47
CA ASP A 101 59.09 78.61 42.92
C ASP A 101 58.71 77.89 41.60
N GLN A 102 59.66 77.27 40.90
CA GLN A 102 59.34 76.43 39.71
C GLN A 102 58.77 75.04 40.08
N SER A 103 58.92 74.63 41.33
CA SER A 103 58.47 73.32 41.83
C SER A 103 56.95 73.19 41.83
N SER A 104 56.23 74.27 42.18
CA SER A 104 54.76 74.27 42.29
C SER A 104 54.08 74.14 40.92
N SER A 105 54.48 74.94 39.92
CA SER A 105 53.90 74.88 38.56
C SER A 105 54.13 73.53 37.87
N ARG A 106 55.34 72.97 37.98
CA ARG A 106 55.68 71.64 37.43
C ARG A 106 54.89 70.51 38.10
N LYS A 107 54.67 70.57 39.42
CA LYS A 107 53.86 69.61 40.17
C LYS A 107 52.37 69.65 39.77
N ASN A 108 51.82 70.85 39.56
CA ASN A 108 50.44 71.02 39.09
C ASN A 108 50.21 70.50 37.66
N LEU A 109 51.16 70.74 36.74
CA LEU A 109 51.14 70.18 35.38
C LEU A 109 51.23 68.64 35.39
N THR A 110 52.09 68.08 36.24
CA THR A 110 52.25 66.63 36.39
C THR A 110 50.98 65.99 36.94
N SER A 111 50.39 66.58 37.97
CA SER A 111 49.08 66.18 38.54
C SER A 111 47.95 66.20 37.51
N SER A 112 47.90 67.23 36.65
CA SER A 112 46.91 67.34 35.57
C SER A 112 47.08 66.25 34.51
N LEU A 113 48.32 65.97 34.09
CA LEU A 113 48.64 64.90 33.15
C LEU A 113 48.29 63.52 33.72
N GLU A 114 48.58 63.26 34.99
CA GLU A 114 48.19 62.02 35.66
C GLU A 114 46.66 61.84 35.72
N GLN A 115 45.91 62.91 36.01
CA GLN A 115 44.44 62.85 35.97
C GLN A 115 43.94 62.56 34.55
N LYS A 116 44.54 63.16 33.53
CA LYS A 116 44.20 62.89 32.12
C LYS A 116 44.51 61.44 31.74
N ILE A 117 45.64 60.89 32.19
CA ILE A 117 46.00 59.47 32.01
C ILE A 117 44.94 58.58 32.65
N ARG A 118 44.57 58.81 33.91
CA ARG A 118 43.51 58.03 34.60
C ARG A 118 42.17 58.07 33.86
N CYS A 119 41.76 59.24 33.35
CA CYS A 119 40.53 59.36 32.56
C CYS A 119 40.60 58.56 31.26
N LEU A 120 41.73 58.63 30.54
CA LEU A 120 41.93 57.87 29.29
C LEU A 120 41.98 56.36 29.55
N GLU A 121 42.60 55.92 30.64
CA GLU A 121 42.59 54.51 31.06
C GLU A 121 41.18 54.01 31.33
N LYS A 122 40.34 54.83 31.98
CA LYS A 122 38.92 54.51 32.20
C LYS A 122 38.18 54.37 30.87
N GLN A 123 38.32 55.35 29.98
CA GLN A 123 37.71 55.30 28.64
C GLN A 123 38.19 54.09 27.81
N ARG A 124 39.49 53.74 27.90
CA ARG A 124 40.03 52.54 27.25
C ARG A 124 39.38 51.27 27.77
N LYS A 125 39.18 51.16 29.10
CA LYS A 125 38.51 50.01 29.72
C LYS A 125 37.05 49.91 29.30
N GLU A 126 36.30 51.01 29.36
CA GLU A 126 34.90 51.08 28.93
C GLU A 126 34.76 50.70 27.43
N LEU A 127 35.67 51.19 26.59
CA LEU A 127 35.67 50.84 25.16
C LEU A 127 35.99 49.35 24.93
N LEU A 128 36.93 48.78 25.69
CA LEU A 128 37.27 47.36 25.61
C LEU A 128 36.08 46.49 26.03
N GLU A 129 35.34 46.90 27.06
CA GLU A 129 34.15 46.19 27.54
C GLU A 129 33.01 46.23 26.51
N VAL A 130 32.74 47.39 25.91
CA VAL A 130 31.75 47.49 24.81
C VAL A 130 32.18 46.64 23.61
N ASN A 131 33.46 46.65 23.25
CA ASN A 131 33.98 45.81 22.16
C ASN A 131 33.80 44.31 22.48
N GLN A 132 34.09 43.89 23.71
CA GLN A 132 33.89 42.50 24.16
C GLN A 132 32.41 42.09 24.12
N GLN A 133 31.50 42.96 24.54
CA GLN A 133 30.05 42.72 24.45
C GLN A 133 29.59 42.61 23.00
N TRP A 134 30.07 43.48 22.11
CA TRP A 134 29.77 43.41 20.68
C TRP A 134 30.27 42.12 20.04
N ASP A 135 31.50 41.72 20.35
CA ASP A 135 32.08 40.45 19.91
C ASP A 135 31.24 39.26 20.37
N GLN A 136 30.79 39.27 21.63
CA GLN A 136 29.95 38.22 22.18
C GLN A 136 28.60 38.16 21.46
N GLN A 137 27.92 39.31 21.29
CA GLN A 137 26.65 39.38 20.58
C GLN A 137 26.78 38.92 19.13
N PHE A 138 27.84 39.35 18.44
CA PHE A 138 28.12 38.94 17.07
C PHE A 138 28.34 37.43 16.97
N ARG A 139 29.15 36.84 17.86
CA ARG A 139 29.40 35.39 17.88
C ARG A 139 28.13 34.60 18.17
N SER A 140 27.36 35.00 19.19
CA SER A 140 26.09 34.35 19.53
C SER A 140 25.07 34.43 18.38
N MET A 141 24.95 35.59 17.73
CA MET A 141 24.06 35.78 16.59
C MET A 141 24.51 34.95 15.38
N LYS A 142 25.82 34.96 15.08
CA LYS A 142 26.40 34.19 13.98
C LYS A 142 26.16 32.69 14.16
N GLU A 143 26.43 32.17 15.36
CA GLU A 143 26.23 30.75 15.66
C GLU A 143 24.75 30.34 15.56
N LEU A 144 23.83 31.21 15.99
CA LEU A 144 22.39 31.00 15.84
C LEU A 144 22.00 30.84 14.36
N TYR A 145 22.46 31.74 13.50
CA TYR A 145 22.15 31.67 12.07
C TYR A 145 22.86 30.54 11.36
N GLU A 146 24.09 30.21 11.74
CA GLU A 146 24.79 29.02 11.21
C GLU A 146 24.02 27.73 11.54
N ARG A 147 23.56 27.59 12.79
CA ARG A 147 22.66 26.50 13.20
C ARG A 147 21.36 26.51 12.40
N LYS A 148 20.75 27.67 12.18
CA LYS A 148 19.50 27.77 11.42
C LYS A 148 19.68 27.38 9.95
N VAL A 149 20.78 27.79 9.33
CA VAL A 149 21.12 27.41 7.96
C VAL A 149 21.36 25.91 7.85
N ALA A 150 22.07 25.31 8.81
CA ALA A 150 22.28 23.87 8.84
C ALA A 150 20.95 23.10 8.99
N GLU A 151 20.06 23.55 9.88
CA GLU A 151 18.73 22.95 10.05
C GLU A 151 17.89 23.02 8.77
N LEU A 152 17.89 24.16 8.09
CA LEU A 152 17.15 24.34 6.84
C LEU A 152 17.71 23.48 5.71
N LYS A 153 19.04 23.38 5.59
CA LYS A 153 19.69 22.48 4.63
C LYS A 153 19.31 21.02 4.90
N MET A 154 19.37 20.58 6.15
CA MET A 154 18.94 19.22 6.51
C MET A 154 17.47 18.95 6.17
N LYS A 155 16.58 19.92 6.40
CA LYS A 155 15.15 19.80 6.05
C LYS A 155 14.94 19.76 4.54
N LEU A 156 15.69 20.55 3.78
CA LEU A 156 15.66 20.52 2.32
C LEU A 156 16.11 19.15 1.80
N ASP A 157 17.27 18.66 2.24
CA ASP A 157 17.80 17.34 1.84
C ASP A 157 16.84 16.20 2.21
N ALA A 158 16.14 16.31 3.34
CA ALA A 158 15.13 15.34 3.76
C ALA A 158 13.88 15.39 2.86
N ALA A 159 13.41 16.59 2.51
CA ALA A 159 12.28 16.78 1.60
C ALA A 159 12.60 16.28 0.18
N GLU A 160 13.79 16.57 -0.34
CA GLU A 160 14.25 16.09 -1.66
C GLU A 160 14.32 14.56 -1.71
N ARG A 161 14.85 13.91 -0.66
CA ARG A 161 14.86 12.45 -0.55
C ARG A 161 13.45 11.85 -0.47
N PHE A 162 12.54 12.51 0.24
CA PHE A 162 11.15 12.10 0.32
C PHE A 162 10.46 12.19 -1.05
N LEU A 163 10.61 13.33 -1.75
CA LEU A 163 10.06 13.52 -3.10
C LEU A 163 10.64 12.53 -4.11
N SER A 164 11.96 12.30 -4.10
CA SER A 164 12.59 11.29 -4.98
C SER A 164 12.06 9.87 -4.72
N SER A 165 11.77 9.53 -3.47
CA SER A 165 11.20 8.23 -3.11
C SER A 165 9.75 8.10 -3.59
N GLN A 166 8.95 9.15 -3.41
CA GLN A 166 7.57 9.21 -3.89
C GLN A 166 7.49 9.16 -5.43
N GLU A 167 8.39 9.84 -6.14
CA GLU A 167 8.50 9.79 -7.60
C GLU A 167 8.77 8.36 -8.08
N LYS A 168 9.72 7.65 -7.44
CA LYS A 168 10.03 6.25 -7.75
C LYS A 168 8.83 5.33 -7.51
N GLU A 169 8.10 5.55 -6.42
CA GLU A 169 6.89 4.80 -6.10
C GLU A 169 5.78 5.04 -7.14
N ARG A 170 5.55 6.30 -7.55
CA ARG A 170 4.61 6.61 -8.64
C ARG A 170 5.00 5.92 -9.95
N LEU A 171 6.28 5.99 -10.35
CA LEU A 171 6.78 5.34 -11.56
C LEU A 171 6.71 3.82 -11.48
N GLN A 172 6.89 3.23 -10.29
CA GLN A 172 6.72 1.80 -10.08
C GLN A 172 5.25 1.40 -10.19
N SER A 173 4.35 2.13 -9.51
CA SER A 173 2.91 1.90 -9.56
C SER A 173 2.36 2.03 -10.98
N GLN A 174 2.82 3.04 -11.75
CA GLN A 174 2.46 3.17 -13.16
C GLN A 174 2.91 1.95 -13.98
N ARG A 175 4.18 1.53 -13.83
CA ARG A 175 4.70 0.34 -14.53
C ARG A 175 3.94 -0.94 -14.14
N GLU A 176 3.49 -1.05 -12.90
CA GLU A 176 2.66 -2.17 -12.44
C GLU A 176 1.25 -2.10 -13.04
N SER A 177 0.64 -0.92 -13.10
CA SER A 177 -0.65 -0.69 -13.75
C SER A 177 -0.59 -1.04 -15.24
N ASP A 178 0.43 -0.58 -15.96
CA ASP A 178 0.65 -0.88 -17.38
C ASP A 178 0.79 -2.39 -17.61
N ARG A 179 1.59 -3.07 -16.77
CA ARG A 179 1.73 -4.54 -16.81
C ARG A 179 0.40 -5.27 -16.60
N LEU A 180 -0.43 -4.83 -15.66
CA LEU A 180 -1.74 -5.41 -15.41
C LEU A 180 -2.70 -5.17 -16.58
N HIS A 181 -2.64 -3.98 -17.19
CA HIS A 181 -3.40 -3.67 -18.40
C HIS A 181 -3.02 -4.60 -19.56
N ASP A 182 -1.73 -4.82 -19.79
CA ASP A 182 -1.25 -5.71 -20.84
C ASP A 182 -1.66 -7.17 -20.61
N GLN A 183 -1.56 -7.65 -19.36
CA GLN A 183 -2.04 -9.00 -19.00
C GLN A 183 -3.54 -9.15 -19.23
N THR A 184 -4.33 -8.14 -18.86
CA THR A 184 -5.79 -8.14 -19.08
C THR A 184 -6.11 -8.15 -20.56
N ARG A 185 -5.41 -7.33 -21.36
CA ARG A 185 -5.56 -7.31 -22.82
C ARG A 185 -5.23 -8.66 -23.45
N GLN A 186 -4.14 -9.30 -23.04
CA GLN A 186 -3.76 -10.63 -23.53
C GLN A 186 -4.80 -11.69 -23.18
N ARG A 187 -5.31 -11.67 -21.94
CA ARG A 187 -6.36 -12.59 -21.50
C ARG A 187 -7.63 -12.44 -22.34
N LEU A 188 -8.09 -11.20 -22.57
CA LEU A 188 -9.26 -10.93 -23.40
C LEU A 188 -9.05 -11.42 -24.84
N GLN A 189 -7.86 -11.22 -25.40
CA GLN A 189 -7.55 -11.69 -26.75
C GLN A 189 -7.55 -13.22 -26.87
N LEU A 190 -7.10 -13.94 -25.83
CA LEU A 190 -7.16 -15.40 -25.80
C LEU A 190 -8.61 -15.89 -25.69
N GLU A 191 -9.41 -15.28 -24.82
CA GLU A 191 -10.83 -15.59 -24.65
C GLU A 191 -11.63 -15.33 -25.93
N GLU A 192 -11.31 -14.26 -26.66
CA GLU A 192 -11.94 -13.95 -27.95
C GLU A 192 -11.63 -15.02 -29.01
N LYS A 193 -10.36 -15.47 -29.09
CA LYS A 193 -9.96 -16.56 -30.00
C LYS A 193 -10.62 -17.89 -29.64
N GLU A 194 -10.72 -18.21 -28.35
CA GLU A 194 -11.40 -19.41 -27.88
C GLU A 194 -12.90 -19.36 -28.23
N LYS A 195 -13.55 -18.21 -28.03
CA LYS A 195 -14.95 -18.00 -28.40
C LYS A 195 -15.18 -18.14 -29.91
N GLU A 196 -14.26 -17.62 -30.74
CA GLU A 196 -14.31 -17.78 -32.19
C GLU A 196 -14.21 -19.27 -32.56
N SER A 197 -13.22 -19.99 -32.03
CA SER A 197 -13.05 -21.44 -32.24
C SER A 197 -14.30 -22.24 -31.83
N LEU A 198 -14.87 -21.97 -30.65
CA LEU A 198 -16.07 -22.64 -30.18
C LEU A 198 -17.30 -22.34 -31.04
N SER A 199 -17.39 -21.12 -31.56
CA SER A 199 -18.45 -20.73 -32.50
C SER A 199 -18.34 -21.49 -33.84
N GLU A 200 -17.11 -21.67 -34.35
CA GLU A 200 -16.85 -22.45 -35.56
C GLU A 200 -17.23 -23.92 -35.37
N GLU A 201 -16.81 -24.54 -34.26
CA GLU A 201 -17.16 -25.92 -33.90
C GLU A 201 -18.68 -26.09 -33.76
N LEU A 202 -19.35 -25.15 -33.08
CA LEU A 202 -20.81 -25.18 -32.92
C LEU A 202 -21.52 -25.11 -34.28
N HIS A 203 -21.01 -24.31 -35.21
CA HIS A 203 -21.56 -24.21 -36.55
C HIS A 203 -21.35 -25.48 -37.37
N GLU A 204 -20.19 -26.14 -37.24
CA GLU A 204 -19.91 -27.43 -37.86
C GLU A 204 -20.82 -28.54 -37.32
N MET A 205 -20.93 -28.64 -35.99
CA MET A 205 -21.84 -29.58 -35.33
C MET A 205 -23.29 -29.37 -35.73
N LYS A 206 -23.72 -28.12 -35.94
CA LYS A 206 -25.07 -27.80 -36.44
C LYS A 206 -25.30 -28.33 -37.86
N LYS A 207 -24.30 -28.26 -38.75
CA LYS A 207 -24.37 -28.83 -40.09
C LYS A 207 -24.45 -30.35 -40.04
N GLU A 208 -23.63 -30.99 -39.22
CA GLU A 208 -23.64 -32.45 -39.06
C GLU A 208 -24.99 -32.94 -38.51
N ASN A 209 -25.53 -32.27 -37.49
CA ASN A 209 -26.84 -32.59 -36.92
C ASN A 209 -27.96 -32.52 -37.97
N LYS A 210 -27.91 -31.51 -38.85
CA LYS A 210 -28.86 -31.39 -39.97
C LYS A 210 -28.74 -32.59 -40.92
N LEU A 211 -27.53 -32.96 -41.31
CA LEU A 211 -27.30 -34.12 -42.19
C LEU A 211 -27.76 -35.43 -41.55
N LEU A 212 -27.50 -35.62 -40.26
CA LEU A 212 -27.94 -36.81 -39.52
C LEU A 212 -29.47 -36.89 -39.43
N LYS A 213 -30.16 -35.76 -39.22
CA LYS A 213 -31.63 -35.69 -39.28
C LYS A 213 -32.15 -36.12 -40.64
N GLU A 214 -31.58 -35.61 -41.73
CA GLU A 214 -31.96 -36.01 -43.09
C GLU A 214 -31.75 -37.52 -43.32
N LYS A 215 -30.60 -38.07 -42.92
CA LYS A 215 -30.33 -39.51 -42.97
C LYS A 215 -31.34 -40.32 -42.17
N ASN A 216 -31.70 -39.87 -40.97
CA ASN A 216 -32.70 -40.54 -40.13
C ASN A 216 -34.09 -40.54 -40.79
N THR A 217 -34.51 -39.42 -41.39
CA THR A 217 -35.78 -39.37 -42.13
C THR A 217 -35.79 -40.33 -43.33
N LEU A 218 -34.68 -40.45 -44.07
CA LEU A 218 -34.53 -41.39 -45.17
C LEU A 218 -34.61 -42.84 -44.68
N ALA A 219 -33.88 -43.16 -43.61
CA ALA A 219 -33.89 -44.48 -42.98
C ALA A 219 -35.29 -44.87 -42.49
N SER A 220 -36.03 -43.91 -41.90
CA SER A 220 -37.41 -44.11 -41.45
C SER A 220 -38.37 -44.41 -42.60
N LYS A 221 -38.27 -43.68 -43.72
CA LYS A 221 -39.05 -43.97 -44.93
C LYS A 221 -38.74 -45.37 -45.49
N LYS A 222 -37.46 -45.75 -45.51
CA LYS A 222 -37.05 -47.08 -45.96
C LYS A 222 -37.57 -48.18 -45.05
N LYS A 223 -37.57 -47.95 -43.73
CA LYS A 223 -38.18 -48.85 -42.74
C LYS A 223 -39.68 -49.01 -43.00
N GLU A 224 -40.40 -47.92 -43.23
CA GLU A 224 -41.83 -47.96 -43.56
C GLU A 224 -42.12 -48.74 -44.83
N GLN A 225 -41.28 -48.58 -45.88
CA GLN A 225 -41.39 -49.39 -47.10
C GLN A 225 -41.24 -50.88 -46.81
N TYR A 226 -40.24 -51.28 -46.03
CA TYR A 226 -40.07 -52.67 -45.63
C TYR A 226 -41.22 -53.17 -44.75
N GLU A 227 -41.76 -52.35 -43.85
CA GLU A 227 -42.93 -52.73 -43.05
C GLU A 227 -44.18 -52.95 -43.92
N CYS A 228 -44.42 -52.10 -44.93
CA CYS A 228 -45.48 -52.30 -45.90
C CYS A 228 -45.29 -53.59 -46.71
N GLU A 229 -44.07 -53.88 -47.12
CA GLU A 229 -43.74 -55.10 -47.85
C GLU A 229 -43.90 -56.35 -46.98
N ILE A 230 -43.44 -56.32 -45.73
CA ILE A 230 -43.64 -57.40 -44.76
C ILE A 230 -45.13 -57.61 -44.52
N LYS A 231 -45.92 -56.55 -44.35
CA LYS A 231 -47.39 -56.65 -44.19
C LYS A 231 -48.03 -57.33 -45.41
N ARG A 232 -47.61 -56.94 -46.62
CA ARG A 232 -48.08 -57.54 -47.89
C ARG A 232 -47.73 -59.03 -47.97
N LEU A 233 -46.49 -59.39 -47.67
CA LEU A 233 -46.00 -60.77 -47.68
C LEU A 233 -46.69 -61.62 -46.62
N ASN A 234 -46.82 -61.12 -45.39
CA ASN A 234 -47.54 -61.80 -44.31
C ASN A 234 -49.01 -62.01 -44.66
N LYS A 235 -49.65 -61.06 -45.35
CA LYS A 235 -51.02 -61.21 -45.82
C LYS A 235 -51.13 -62.31 -46.88
N ALA A 236 -50.23 -62.32 -47.87
CA ALA A 236 -50.16 -63.38 -48.87
C ALA A 236 -49.92 -64.76 -48.24
N LEU A 237 -49.02 -64.84 -47.25
CA LEU A 237 -48.75 -66.05 -46.49
C LEU A 237 -49.97 -66.51 -45.69
N GLN A 238 -50.66 -65.60 -44.98
CA GLN A 238 -51.88 -65.92 -44.26
C GLN A 238 -52.98 -66.41 -45.20
N ASP A 239 -53.16 -65.80 -46.37
CA ASP A 239 -54.16 -66.22 -47.33
C ASP A 239 -53.83 -67.60 -47.91
N ALA A 240 -52.55 -67.90 -48.18
CA ALA A 240 -52.08 -69.24 -48.56
C ALA A 240 -52.33 -70.27 -47.44
N LEU A 241 -51.96 -69.94 -46.20
CA LEU A 241 -52.22 -70.80 -45.05
C LEU A 241 -53.72 -70.94 -44.75
N LYS A 242 -54.58 -69.97 -45.05
CA LYS A 242 -56.03 -70.10 -44.88
C LYS A 242 -56.65 -71.11 -45.85
N ILE A 243 -56.01 -71.28 -47.02
CA ILE A 243 -56.35 -72.31 -48.00
C ILE A 243 -55.88 -73.69 -47.50
N GLU A 244 -54.78 -73.76 -46.75
CA GLU A 244 -54.22 -75.01 -46.19
C GLU A 244 -54.78 -75.39 -44.80
N CYS A 245 -55.21 -74.42 -43.99
CA CYS A 245 -55.66 -74.57 -42.59
C CYS A 245 -57.19 -74.52 -42.41
N SER A 246 -57.99 -74.77 -43.46
CA SER A 246 -59.40 -75.16 -43.28
C SER A 246 -59.55 -76.50 -42.52
N SER A 247 -58.44 -77.14 -42.14
CA SER A 247 -58.36 -78.26 -41.21
C SER A 247 -57.25 -78.01 -40.19
N PHE A 248 -57.57 -77.37 -39.05
CA PHE A 248 -57.14 -77.69 -37.67
C PHE A 248 -57.17 -76.43 -36.77
N PRO A 249 -57.85 -76.49 -35.60
CA PRO A 249 -57.73 -75.47 -34.56
C PRO A 249 -56.72 -75.93 -33.48
N GLU A 250 -55.76 -75.07 -33.13
CA GLU A 250 -54.94 -75.29 -31.94
C GLU A 250 -54.79 -73.98 -31.14
N ASP A 251 -54.69 -74.19 -29.84
CA ASP A 251 -55.31 -73.49 -28.74
C ASP A 251 -54.48 -72.30 -28.22
N CYS A 252 -55.18 -71.25 -27.77
CA CYS A 252 -54.61 -69.99 -27.30
C CYS A 252 -54.94 -69.79 -25.82
N LEU A 253 -54.03 -70.09 -24.89
CA LEU A 253 -54.24 -69.68 -23.48
C LEU A 253 -52.98 -69.41 -22.63
N GLY A 254 -51.75 -69.64 -23.12
CA GLY A 254 -50.52 -69.53 -22.30
C GLY A 254 -49.68 -68.25 -22.42
N LYS A 255 -50.02 -67.32 -23.33
CA LYS A 255 -49.10 -66.22 -23.72
C LYS A 255 -49.13 -64.99 -22.79
N SER A 256 -50.23 -64.76 -22.07
CA SER A 256 -50.46 -63.53 -21.28
C SER A 256 -49.53 -63.36 -20.07
N GLU A 257 -49.28 -64.44 -19.32
CA GLU A 257 -48.55 -64.39 -18.05
C GLU A 257 -47.04 -64.24 -18.24
N LEU A 258 -46.48 -64.88 -19.28
CA LEU A 258 -45.09 -64.71 -19.70
C LEU A 258 -44.80 -63.28 -20.20
N GLU A 259 -45.76 -62.65 -20.88
CA GLU A 259 -45.65 -61.28 -21.38
C GLU A 259 -45.60 -60.25 -20.23
N CYS A 260 -46.33 -60.51 -19.13
CA CYS A 260 -46.33 -59.67 -17.93
C CYS A 260 -44.98 -59.76 -17.18
N ARG A 261 -44.50 -60.98 -16.90
CA ARG A 261 -43.18 -61.20 -16.28
C ARG A 261 -42.03 -60.59 -17.09
N HIS A 262 -42.13 -60.63 -18.41
CA HIS A 262 -41.13 -60.03 -19.29
C HIS A 262 -41.18 -58.49 -19.32
N LYS A 263 -42.34 -57.87 -19.03
CA LYS A 263 -42.45 -56.42 -18.82
C LYS A 263 -41.87 -56.00 -17.47
N GLU A 264 -42.18 -56.74 -16.41
CA GLU A 264 -41.65 -56.49 -15.06
C GLU A 264 -40.11 -56.58 -15.04
N MET A 265 -39.53 -57.63 -15.63
CA MET A 265 -38.08 -57.78 -15.69
C MET A 265 -37.41 -56.66 -16.53
N ARG A 266 -38.08 -56.15 -17.57
CA ARG A 266 -37.59 -54.98 -18.32
C ARG A 266 -37.58 -53.71 -17.46
N THR A 267 -38.64 -53.50 -16.67
CA THR A 267 -38.70 -52.35 -15.76
C THR A 267 -37.65 -52.43 -14.66
N GLU A 268 -37.43 -53.62 -14.08
CA GLU A 268 -36.38 -53.85 -13.08
C GLU A 268 -34.98 -53.59 -13.66
N MET A 269 -34.73 -54.04 -14.88
CA MET A 269 -33.44 -53.80 -15.55
C MET A 269 -33.20 -52.31 -15.82
N GLU A 270 -34.24 -51.56 -16.18
CA GLU A 270 -34.13 -50.10 -16.40
C GLU A 270 -33.89 -49.36 -15.09
N VAL A 271 -34.57 -49.75 -14.00
CA VAL A 271 -34.34 -49.17 -12.65
C VAL A 271 -32.90 -49.43 -12.20
N LEU A 272 -32.38 -50.64 -12.37
CA LEU A 272 -30.99 -50.97 -12.03
C LEU A 272 -30.00 -50.15 -12.87
N LYS A 273 -30.29 -49.96 -14.15
CA LYS A 273 -29.46 -49.14 -15.04
C LYS A 273 -29.43 -47.67 -14.60
N GLN A 274 -30.59 -47.11 -14.23
CA GLN A 274 -30.66 -45.76 -13.66
C GLN A 274 -29.93 -45.68 -12.31
N GLN A 275 -30.03 -46.70 -11.47
CA GLN A 275 -29.34 -46.74 -10.18
C GLN A 275 -27.81 -46.73 -10.34
N VAL A 276 -27.28 -47.50 -11.30
CA VAL A 276 -25.85 -47.50 -11.63
C VAL A 276 -25.43 -46.12 -12.12
N GLN A 277 -26.23 -45.49 -12.98
CA GLN A 277 -25.95 -44.16 -13.48
C GLN A 277 -25.89 -43.12 -12.36
N ILE A 278 -26.85 -43.15 -11.42
CA ILE A 278 -26.85 -42.26 -10.25
C ILE A 278 -25.59 -42.46 -9.41
N TYR A 279 -25.19 -43.71 -9.13
CA TYR A 279 -23.98 -43.98 -8.36
C TYR A 279 -22.70 -43.56 -9.08
N GLU A 280 -22.64 -43.67 -10.41
CA GLU A 280 -21.51 -43.14 -11.17
C GLU A 280 -21.43 -41.61 -11.09
N GLU A 281 -22.57 -40.92 -11.18
CA GLU A 281 -22.66 -39.47 -11.04
C GLU A 281 -22.23 -39.03 -9.64
N ASP A 282 -22.75 -39.68 -8.59
CA ASP A 282 -22.40 -39.42 -7.20
C ASP A 282 -20.91 -39.67 -6.94
N PHE A 283 -20.35 -40.76 -7.47
CA PHE A 283 -18.93 -41.06 -7.33
C PHE A 283 -18.04 -39.99 -7.99
N LYS A 284 -18.39 -39.56 -9.21
CA LYS A 284 -17.66 -38.49 -9.92
C LYS A 284 -17.75 -37.17 -9.16
N LYS A 285 -18.94 -36.85 -8.63
CA LYS A 285 -19.17 -35.62 -7.86
C LYS A 285 -18.38 -35.62 -6.56
N GLU A 286 -18.46 -36.70 -5.78
CA GLU A 286 -17.70 -36.84 -4.53
C GLU A 286 -16.20 -36.77 -4.80
N ARG A 287 -15.73 -37.37 -5.89
CA ARG A 287 -14.32 -37.26 -6.28
C ARG A 287 -13.92 -35.83 -6.63
N SER A 288 -14.73 -35.12 -7.41
CA SER A 288 -14.50 -33.70 -7.74
C SER A 288 -14.52 -32.82 -6.50
N ASP A 289 -15.45 -33.04 -5.57
CA ASP A 289 -15.55 -32.30 -4.32
C ASP A 289 -14.32 -32.54 -3.44
N ARG A 290 -13.83 -33.79 -3.39
CA ARG A 290 -12.59 -34.14 -2.68
C ARG A 290 -11.36 -33.48 -3.29
N GLU A 291 -11.27 -33.40 -4.62
CA GLU A 291 -10.17 -32.72 -5.30
C GLU A 291 -10.19 -31.21 -5.03
N ARG A 292 -11.37 -30.56 -5.11
CA ARG A 292 -11.54 -29.15 -4.74
C ARG A 292 -11.11 -28.89 -3.30
N LEU A 293 -11.60 -29.70 -2.36
CA LEU A 293 -11.26 -29.54 -0.94
C LEU A 293 -9.76 -29.75 -0.68
N ASN A 294 -9.12 -30.67 -1.42
CA ASN A 294 -7.68 -30.86 -1.32
C ASN A 294 -6.89 -29.65 -1.84
N GLN A 295 -7.34 -29.01 -2.92
CA GLN A 295 -6.74 -27.76 -3.41
C GLN A 295 -6.92 -26.61 -2.41
N GLU A 296 -8.10 -26.47 -1.81
CA GLU A 296 -8.34 -25.50 -0.72
C GLU A 296 -7.43 -25.75 0.49
N LYS A 297 -7.25 -27.02 0.86
CA LYS A 297 -6.31 -27.40 1.92
C LYS A 297 -4.87 -27.01 1.58
N GLU A 298 -4.41 -27.27 0.36
CA GLU A 298 -3.06 -26.93 -0.09
C GLU A 298 -2.83 -25.41 -0.13
N THR A 299 -3.80 -24.64 -0.63
CA THR A 299 -3.72 -23.17 -0.65
C THR A 299 -3.70 -22.59 0.76
N LEU A 300 -4.56 -23.08 1.67
CA LEU A 300 -4.52 -22.69 3.08
C LEU A 300 -3.18 -23.04 3.73
N GLN A 301 -2.63 -24.23 3.44
CA GLN A 301 -1.33 -24.64 3.98
C GLN A 301 -0.19 -23.74 3.47
N GLN A 302 -0.23 -23.32 2.20
CA GLN A 302 0.71 -22.32 1.67
C GLN A 302 0.58 -20.98 2.37
N ILE A 303 -0.64 -20.47 2.58
CA ILE A 303 -0.88 -19.21 3.30
C ILE A 303 -0.35 -19.26 4.73
N ILE A 304 -0.55 -20.39 5.43
CA ILE A 304 0.00 -20.58 6.78
C ILE A 304 1.53 -20.54 6.74
N GLN A 305 2.14 -21.22 5.76
CA GLN A 305 3.60 -21.26 5.64
C GLN A 305 4.19 -19.88 5.32
N THR A 306 3.57 -19.12 4.40
CA THR A 306 4.02 -17.76 4.06
C THR A 306 3.85 -16.82 5.25
N SER A 307 2.69 -16.82 5.91
CA SER A 307 2.44 -16.04 7.12
C SER A 307 3.44 -16.36 8.24
N GLN A 308 3.73 -17.64 8.47
CA GLN A 308 4.74 -18.06 9.45
C GLN A 308 6.14 -17.53 9.08
N SER A 309 6.50 -17.55 7.80
CA SER A 309 7.79 -17.00 7.34
C SER A 309 7.88 -15.48 7.54
N GLU A 310 6.78 -14.75 7.32
CA GLU A 310 6.71 -13.32 7.55
C GLU A 310 6.80 -12.98 9.04
N LEU A 311 6.10 -13.74 9.88
CA LEU A 311 6.18 -13.61 11.34
C LEU A 311 7.60 -13.83 11.83
N ASN A 312 8.28 -14.88 11.34
CA ASN A 312 9.68 -15.13 11.68
C ASN A 312 10.62 -14.00 11.22
N ARG A 313 10.38 -13.43 10.03
CA ARG A 313 11.11 -12.27 9.52
C ARG A 313 10.92 -11.05 10.41
N LEU A 314 9.67 -10.69 10.73
CA LEU A 314 9.34 -9.56 11.59
C LEU A 314 9.89 -9.76 13.01
N ASN A 315 9.80 -10.97 13.56
CA ASN A 315 10.37 -11.29 14.86
C ASN A 315 11.90 -11.11 14.88
N SER A 316 12.58 -11.49 13.81
CA SER A 316 14.03 -11.26 13.67
C SER A 316 14.36 -9.77 13.59
N GLN A 317 13.55 -8.97 12.87
CA GLN A 317 13.69 -7.52 12.84
C GLN A 317 13.44 -6.88 14.21
N ILE A 318 12.40 -7.30 14.93
CA ILE A 318 12.11 -6.81 16.28
C ILE A 318 13.28 -7.09 17.21
N LYS A 319 13.85 -8.29 17.18
CA LYS A 319 15.04 -8.64 17.96
C LYS A 319 16.24 -7.77 17.60
N ALA A 320 16.48 -7.53 16.31
CA ALA A 320 17.56 -6.64 15.88
C ALA A 320 17.37 -5.20 16.40
N CYS A 321 16.17 -4.65 16.27
CA CYS A 321 15.80 -3.32 16.78
C CYS A 321 15.92 -3.25 18.31
N GLN A 322 15.54 -4.31 19.04
CA GLN A 322 15.70 -4.38 20.50
C GLN A 322 17.17 -4.33 20.91
N MET A 323 18.03 -5.10 20.25
CA MET A 323 19.47 -5.09 20.52
C MET A 323 20.10 -3.72 20.23
N GLU A 324 19.68 -3.05 19.17
CA GLU A 324 20.12 -1.69 18.86
C GLU A 324 19.65 -0.68 19.92
N LYS A 325 18.39 -0.77 20.35
CA LYS A 325 17.86 0.04 21.45
C LYS A 325 18.67 -0.15 22.74
N GLU A 326 18.94 -1.39 23.14
CA GLU A 326 19.75 -1.69 24.33
C GLU A 326 21.17 -1.13 24.21
N LYS A 327 21.78 -1.24 23.02
CA LYS A 327 23.11 -0.68 22.75
C LYS A 327 23.10 0.84 22.91
N LEU A 328 22.11 1.53 22.35
CA LEU A 328 21.95 2.97 22.47
C LEU A 328 21.67 3.39 23.92
N GLU A 329 20.83 2.65 24.65
CA GLU A 329 20.59 2.89 26.09
C GLU A 329 21.87 2.76 26.91
N LYS A 330 22.71 1.74 26.62
CA LYS A 330 24.02 1.58 27.28
C LYS A 330 24.95 2.76 26.98
N GLN A 331 25.01 3.19 25.72
CA GLN A 331 25.81 4.37 25.32
C GLN A 331 25.30 5.65 26.00
N LEU A 332 23.98 5.81 26.09
CA LEU A 332 23.36 6.93 26.80
C LEU A 332 23.73 6.92 28.28
N LYS A 333 23.57 5.78 28.97
CA LYS A 333 23.96 5.62 30.38
C LYS A 333 25.45 5.91 30.59
N GLN A 334 26.33 5.48 29.68
CA GLN A 334 27.75 5.77 29.75
C GLN A 334 28.07 7.26 29.56
N MET A 335 27.29 7.96 28.72
CA MET A 335 27.44 9.41 28.52
C MET A 335 26.96 10.22 29.73
N TYR A 336 25.82 9.85 30.32
CA TYR A 336 25.25 10.55 31.49
C TYR A 336 25.90 10.16 32.82
N PHE A 337 26.52 8.98 32.91
CA PHE A 337 27.31 8.52 34.05
C PHE A 337 28.69 8.05 33.58
N PRO A 338 29.60 8.96 33.18
CA PRO A 338 30.98 8.60 32.94
C PRO A 338 31.55 8.14 34.27
N ILE A 339 31.89 6.84 34.39
CA ILE A 339 32.57 6.33 35.57
C ILE A 339 33.91 7.06 35.66
N CYS A 340 33.99 8.05 36.53
CA CYS A 340 35.26 8.64 36.93
C CYS A 340 36.01 7.56 37.70
N ASN A 341 37.14 7.10 37.18
CA ASN A 341 38.13 6.30 37.92
C ASN A 341 38.89 7.16 38.95
N CYS A 342 38.21 8.12 39.58
CA CYS A 342 38.67 8.76 40.79
C CYS A 342 38.10 7.96 41.96
N GLY A 343 38.97 7.22 42.66
CA GLY A 343 38.62 6.25 43.70
C GLY A 343 37.94 6.84 44.93
N LEU A 344 36.66 7.20 44.80
CA LEU A 344 35.79 7.59 45.90
C LEU A 344 34.56 6.69 45.92
N ASN A 345 34.57 5.78 46.89
CA ASN A 345 33.44 4.95 47.31
C ASN A 345 32.21 5.81 47.58
N PHE A 346 31.25 5.80 46.67
CA PHE A 346 29.87 6.12 47.00
C PHE A 346 29.12 4.81 47.21
N HIS A 347 28.92 4.47 48.48
CA HIS A 347 27.95 3.47 48.91
C HIS A 347 26.55 3.96 48.52
N LEU A 348 26.07 3.59 47.32
CA LEU A 348 24.63 3.56 47.08
C LEU A 348 24.11 2.23 47.60
N ARG A 349 23.60 2.29 48.83
CA ARG A 349 22.93 1.20 49.54
C ARG A 349 21.72 0.77 48.72
N ASP A 350 21.85 -0.35 48.03
CA ASP A 350 20.75 -1.05 47.37
C ASP A 350 19.98 -1.86 48.42
N PRO A 351 18.68 -1.62 48.69
CA PRO A 351 17.86 -2.51 49.48
C PRO A 351 17.17 -3.51 48.54
N CYS A 352 17.89 -4.56 48.15
CA CYS A 352 17.22 -5.81 47.82
C CYS A 352 16.77 -6.47 49.12
N THR A 353 15.46 -6.70 49.28
CA THR A 353 14.83 -7.98 49.66
C THR A 353 13.52 -7.73 50.40
N LEU A 354 12.39 -7.95 49.72
CA LEU A 354 11.22 -8.61 50.31
C LEU A 354 10.77 -9.63 49.27
N ALA A 355 11.23 -10.87 49.42
CA ALA A 355 10.46 -11.94 50.04
C ALA A 355 9.48 -12.54 49.03
N ASP A 356 9.99 -13.54 48.32
CA ASP A 356 9.18 -14.61 47.76
C ASP A 356 8.88 -15.60 48.91
N PRO A 357 7.61 -16.00 49.09
CA PRO A 357 7.39 -17.40 49.40
C PRO A 357 6.20 -17.99 48.64
N GLY A 358 6.37 -19.22 48.17
CA GLY A 358 5.28 -20.18 48.22
C GLY A 358 4.79 -20.71 46.87
N THR A 359 5.57 -21.66 46.36
CA THR A 359 5.12 -22.90 45.73
C THR A 359 3.63 -23.25 45.95
N ALA A 360 2.85 -23.31 44.87
CA ALA A 360 1.68 -24.19 44.79
C ALA A 360 1.89 -25.11 43.59
N GLN A 361 1.96 -26.40 43.92
CA GLN A 361 1.98 -27.52 43.00
C GLN A 361 0.76 -27.47 42.07
N ASP A 362 0.95 -27.77 40.79
CA ASP A 362 0.04 -28.73 40.17
C ASP A 362 0.80 -29.65 39.23
N LEU A 363 0.58 -30.95 39.43
CA LEU A 363 1.28 -32.06 38.82
C LEU A 363 0.23 -32.87 38.06
N HIS A 364 0.60 -33.35 36.86
CA HIS A 364 -0.07 -34.35 36.03
C HIS A 364 -1.21 -33.85 35.12
N LYS A 365 -1.37 -34.30 33.87
CA LYS A 365 -0.74 -35.38 33.09
C LYS A 365 -1.12 -35.18 31.61
N HIS A 366 -0.16 -35.34 30.70
CA HIS A 366 -0.41 -35.90 29.38
C HIS A 366 0.65 -36.98 29.14
N PRO A 367 0.26 -38.18 28.67
CA PRO A 367 1.16 -39.00 27.90
C PRO A 367 0.75 -39.01 26.43
N ALA A 368 1.79 -39.17 25.63
CA ALA A 368 1.82 -39.24 24.19
C ALA A 368 0.92 -40.34 23.61
N SER A 369 0.53 -40.10 22.36
CA SER A 369 0.14 -41.12 21.39
C SER A 369 1.24 -42.16 21.20
N PRO A 370 0.87 -43.41 20.85
CA PRO A 370 1.34 -43.94 19.57
C PRO A 370 0.31 -44.79 18.81
N GLN A 371 0.41 -44.66 17.48
CA GLN A 371 0.15 -45.65 16.41
C GLN A 371 -1.04 -46.63 16.52
N LYS A 372 -1.97 -46.48 15.57
CA LYS A 372 -2.25 -47.51 14.55
C LYS A 372 -2.78 -46.88 13.27
#